data_AF-A0A8H5W847-F1
#
_entry.id   AF-A0A8H5W847-F1
#
_cell.length_a   1.000
_cell.length_b   1.000
_cell.length_c   1.000
_cell.angle_alpha   90.00
_cell.angle_beta   90.00
_cell.angle_gamma   90.00
#
_symmetry.space_group_name_H-M   'P 1'
#
loop_
_entity.id
_entity.type
_entity.pdbx_description
1 polymer ?
#
loop_
_entity_poly.entity_id
_entity_poly.type
_entity_poly.pdbx_seq_one_letter_code
_entity_poly.pdbx_strand_id
1 'polypeptide(L)'
;MGGNASKVTAQDKAILDMKNQRDRLHQYQRRITVLTDKETDIAKQMLAKGDKKRALLALRRKKYQESLLAKTDAQLAQLEKLTNDVEFALIQKDVVFGLQQGTKVLKEIHAEMGGIENVEKLMGETAEAIAYQQEVSDMLGGRISNQDEQEVEDELEALEAELTGPAKLPSVPVANLPEVQKNQEVEAQAERAKQPAMLAA
;
A
#
# COMPACT_ATOMS: atom_id res chain seq x y z
N MET A 1 -3.97 -12.02 48.11
CA MET A 1 -2.81 -11.13 47.92
C MET A 1 -1.74 -11.89 47.15
N GLY A 2 -1.65 -11.70 45.84
CA GLY A 2 -0.59 -12.27 45.00
C GLY A 2 0.13 -11.12 44.33
N GLY A 3 1.30 -10.75 44.85
CA GLY A 3 2.10 -9.67 44.29
C GLY A 3 2.58 -10.05 42.89
N ASN A 4 1.92 -9.51 41.87
CA ASN A 4 2.46 -9.42 40.52
C ASN A 4 3.64 -8.45 40.56
N ALA A 5 4.79 -8.91 41.09
CA ALA A 5 6.06 -8.27 40.83
C ALA A 5 6.22 -8.32 39.30
N SER A 6 6.09 -7.16 38.65
CA SER A 6 6.34 -6.94 37.24
C SER A 6 7.66 -7.62 36.87
N LYS A 7 7.59 -8.82 36.28
CA LYS A 7 8.77 -9.62 35.94
C LYS A 7 9.44 -8.95 34.76
N VAL A 8 10.38 -8.05 35.05
CA VAL A 8 11.25 -7.42 34.05
C VAL A 8 11.84 -8.54 33.19
N THR A 9 11.48 -8.54 31.92
CA THR A 9 11.89 -9.58 30.99
C THR A 9 13.33 -9.33 30.51
N ALA A 10 13.96 -10.33 29.88
CA ALA A 10 15.28 -10.15 29.27
C ALA A 10 15.24 -9.08 28.16
N GLN A 11 14.10 -8.97 27.46
CA GLN A 11 13.84 -7.95 26.46
C GLN A 11 13.81 -6.55 27.09
N ASP A 12 13.12 -6.38 28.21
CA ASP A 12 13.04 -5.08 28.91
C ASP A 12 14.42 -4.60 29.37
N LYS A 13 15.28 -5.52 29.86
CA LYS A 13 16.66 -5.21 30.22
C LYS A 13 17.48 -4.76 29.01
N ALA A 14 17.35 -5.44 27.87
CA ALA A 14 18.04 -5.06 26.64
C ALA A 14 17.60 -3.68 26.13
N ILE A 15 16.29 -3.38 26.16
CA ILE A 15 15.75 -2.08 25.79
C ILE A 15 16.26 -0.98 26.74
N LEU A 16 16.30 -1.26 28.04
CA LEU A 16 16.86 -0.34 29.03
C LEU A 16 18.34 -0.07 28.77
N ASP A 17 19.13 -1.10 28.46
CA ASP A 17 20.55 -0.94 28.16
C ASP A 17 20.78 -0.11 26.90
N MET A 18 19.98 -0.30 25.84
CA MET A 18 20.03 0.55 24.65
C MET A 18 19.67 2.01 24.96
N LYS A 19 18.63 2.24 25.77
CA LYS A 19 18.22 3.60 26.20
C LYS A 19 19.31 4.26 27.06
N ASN A 20 19.93 3.50 27.97
CA ASN A 20 21.08 3.98 28.75
C ASN A 20 22.28 4.33 27.87
N GLN A 21 22.57 3.54 26.84
CA GLN A 21 23.63 3.85 25.88
C GLN A 21 23.35 5.13 25.09
N ARG A 22 22.11 5.31 24.62
CA ARG A 22 21.67 6.55 23.96
C ARG A 22 21.89 7.76 24.86
N ASP A 23 21.47 7.68 26.12
CA ASP A 23 21.60 8.80 27.06
C ASP A 23 23.08 9.12 27.36
N ARG A 24 23.95 8.10 27.44
CA ARG A 24 25.40 8.29 27.55
C ARG A 24 25.99 8.98 26.31
N LEU A 25 25.55 8.62 25.11
CA LEU A 25 25.99 9.27 23.88
C LEU A 25 25.54 10.73 23.83
N HIS A 26 24.31 11.06 24.27
CA HIS A 26 23.89 12.46 24.40
C HIS A 26 24.74 13.25 25.39
N GLN A 27 25.10 12.66 26.53
CA GLN A 27 26.01 13.31 27.49
C GLN A 27 27.39 13.53 26.87
N TYR A 28 27.90 12.57 26.11
CA TYR A 28 29.17 12.68 25.40
C TYR A 28 29.13 13.76 24.32
N GLN A 29 28.05 13.81 23.53
CA GLN A 29 27.79 14.84 22.53
C GLN A 29 27.84 16.24 23.16
N ARG A 30 27.09 16.47 24.25
CA ARG A 30 27.10 17.75 24.97
C ARG A 30 28.51 18.13 25.46
N ARG A 31 29.27 17.15 25.98
CA ARG A 31 30.64 17.38 26.45
C ARG A 31 31.57 17.77 25.30
N ILE A 32 31.46 17.11 24.14
CA ILE A 32 32.25 17.46 22.96
C ILE A 32 31.87 18.84 22.44
N THR A 33 30.58 19.19 22.36
CA THR A 33 30.15 20.51 21.89
C THR A 33 30.78 21.63 22.72
N VAL A 34 30.73 21.53 24.04
CA VAL A 34 31.37 22.50 24.94
C VAL A 34 32.89 22.57 24.74
N LEU A 35 33.53 21.44 24.43
CA LEU A 35 34.96 21.39 24.17
C LEU A 35 35.31 22.06 22.83
N THR A 36 34.53 21.79 21.78
CA THR A 36 34.65 22.40 20.46
C THR A 36 34.51 23.92 20.56
N ASP A 37 33.53 24.42 21.32
CA ASP A 37 33.32 25.86 21.55
C ASP A 37 34.54 26.51 22.20
N LYS A 38 35.09 25.87 23.25
CA LYS A 38 36.32 26.32 23.91
C LYS A 38 37.50 26.36 22.94
N GLU A 39 37.65 25.37 22.06
CA GLU A 39 38.71 25.39 21.06
C GLU A 39 38.52 26.48 20.01
N THR A 40 37.27 26.84 19.68
CA THR A 40 37.01 27.99 18.81
C THR A 40 37.45 29.29 19.46
N ASP A 41 37.22 29.46 20.75
CA ASP A 41 37.61 30.67 21.49
C ASP A 41 39.12 30.75 21.68
N ILE A 42 39.77 29.62 21.97
CA ILE A 42 41.24 29.55 22.00
C ILE A 42 41.83 29.91 20.62
N ALA A 43 41.24 29.41 19.53
CA ALA A 43 41.68 29.76 18.19
C ALA A 43 41.55 31.28 17.91
N LYS A 44 40.42 31.89 18.28
CA LYS A 44 40.21 33.35 18.16
C LYS A 44 41.22 34.15 18.98
N GLN A 45 41.47 33.74 20.22
CA GLN A 45 42.45 34.41 21.10
C GLN A 45 43.88 34.31 20.57
N MET A 46 44.29 33.16 20.03
CA MET A 46 45.62 32.98 19.44
C MET A 46 45.79 33.76 18.14
N LEU A 47 44.73 33.90 17.34
CA LEU A 47 44.74 34.77 16.15
C LEU A 47 44.88 36.24 16.53
N ALA A 48 44.17 36.70 17.58
CA ALA A 48 44.29 38.07 18.08
C ALA A 48 45.71 38.40 18.59
N LYS A 49 46.42 37.41 19.13
CA LYS A 49 47.82 37.52 19.56
C LYS A 49 48.83 37.40 18.41
N GLY A 50 48.39 37.17 17.17
CA GLY A 50 49.27 36.98 16.00
C GLY A 50 49.90 35.58 15.87
N ASP A 51 49.55 34.66 16.78
CA ASP A 51 50.20 33.35 16.93
C ASP A 51 49.57 32.29 15.99
N LYS A 52 49.83 32.42 14.68
CA LYS A 52 49.21 31.57 13.63
C LYS A 52 49.45 30.07 13.82
N LYS A 53 50.64 29.65 14.27
CA LYS A 53 50.96 28.21 14.46
C LYS A 53 50.06 27.56 15.51
N ARG A 54 49.79 28.26 16.62
CA ARG A 54 48.93 27.77 17.70
C ARG A 54 47.46 27.80 17.32
N ALA A 55 47.03 28.84 16.59
CA ALA A 55 45.68 28.89 16.03
C ALA A 55 45.40 27.71 15.09
N LEU A 56 46.33 27.37 14.20
CA LEU A 56 46.19 26.20 13.31
C LEU A 56 46.09 24.88 14.08
N LEU A 57 46.83 24.71 15.18
CA LEU A 57 46.74 23.52 16.03
C LEU A 57 45.36 23.41 16.69
N ALA A 58 44.82 24.51 17.22
CA ALA A 58 43.48 24.55 17.80
C ALA A 58 42.41 24.21 16.76
N LEU A 59 42.51 24.75 15.54
CA LEU A 59 41.57 24.42 14.46
C LEU A 59 41.64 22.95 14.01
N ARG A 60 42.83 22.33 14.03
CA ARG A 60 42.97 20.90 13.74
C ARG A 60 42.28 20.02 14.80
N ARG A 61 42.43 20.38 16.08
CA ARG A 61 41.75 19.68 17.18
C ARG A 61 40.23 19.85 17.10
N LYS A 62 39.75 21.05 16.76
CA LYS A 62 38.33 21.36 16.54
C LYS A 62 37.77 20.44 15.45
N LYS A 63 38.45 20.37 14.30
CA LYS A 63 38.03 19.51 13.18
C LYS A 63 37.99 18.02 13.57
N TYR A 64 38.92 17.57 14.40
CA TYR A 64 38.91 16.21 14.91
C TYR A 64 37.69 15.96 15.82
N GLN A 65 37.38 16.89 16.72
CA GLN A 65 36.20 16.81 17.59
C GLN A 65 34.89 16.86 16.82
N GLU A 66 34.79 17.70 15.79
CA GLU A 66 33.65 17.72 14.87
C GLU A 66 33.48 16.36 14.17
N SER A 67 34.57 15.72 13.75
CA SER A 67 34.50 14.38 13.14
C SER A 67 34.04 13.31 14.14
N LEU A 68 34.41 13.45 15.42
CA LEU A 68 33.92 12.57 16.50
C LEU A 68 32.45 12.82 16.80
N LEU A 69 32.01 14.09 16.77
CA LEU A 69 30.62 14.47 16.95
C LEU A 69 29.76 13.86 15.83
N ALA A 70 30.16 14.02 14.57
CA ALA A 70 29.47 13.43 13.43
C ALA A 70 29.35 11.89 13.52
N LYS A 71 30.41 11.20 13.97
CA LYS A 71 30.37 9.75 14.23
C LYS A 71 29.41 9.40 15.37
N THR A 72 29.38 10.21 16.41
CA THR A 72 28.48 10.03 17.57
C THR A 72 27.02 10.20 17.14
N ASP A 73 26.72 11.21 16.33
CA ASP A 73 25.37 11.45 15.79
C ASP A 73 24.90 10.29 14.91
N ALA A 74 25.78 9.75 14.06
CA ALA A 74 25.46 8.57 13.25
C ALA A 74 25.19 7.32 14.12
N GLN A 75 25.98 7.11 15.17
CA GLN A 75 25.74 6.03 16.13
C GLN A 75 24.44 6.21 16.90
N LEU A 76 24.09 7.45 17.25
CA LEU A 76 22.87 7.77 17.97
C LEU A 76 21.63 7.49 17.10
N ALA A 77 21.64 7.94 15.85
CA ALA A 77 20.59 7.63 14.88
C ALA A 77 20.43 6.11 14.67
N GLN A 78 21.55 5.37 14.63
CA GLN A 78 21.51 3.92 14.52
C GLN A 78 20.89 3.25 15.76
N LEU A 79 21.19 3.75 16.97
CA LEU A 79 20.60 3.25 18.23
C LEU A 79 19.10 3.56 18.33
N GLU A 80 18.67 4.74 17.89
CA GLU A 80 17.26 5.11 17.84
C GLU A 80 16.49 4.20 16.87
N LYS A 81 17.05 3.98 15.67
CA LYS A 81 16.47 3.04 14.71
C LYS A 81 16.36 1.64 15.30
N LEU A 82 17.43 1.12 15.90
CA LEU A 82 17.43 -0.21 16.51
C LEU A 82 16.41 -0.32 17.64
N THR A 83 16.26 0.73 18.46
CA THR A 83 15.28 0.75 19.54
C THR A 83 13.86 0.68 18.98
N ASN A 84 13.55 1.48 17.95
CA ASN A 84 12.25 1.44 17.29
C ASN A 84 11.98 0.08 16.62
N ASP A 85 12.98 -0.50 15.96
CA ASP A 85 12.87 -1.83 15.33
C ASP A 85 12.56 -2.92 16.37
N VAL A 86 13.20 -2.86 17.54
CA VAL A 86 12.93 -3.80 18.65
C VAL A 86 11.54 -3.61 19.24
N GLU A 87 11.12 -2.36 19.48
CA GLU A 87 9.78 -2.05 19.98
C GLU A 87 8.70 -2.52 18.98
N PHE A 88 8.95 -2.35 17.67
CA PHE A 88 8.06 -2.86 16.63
C PHE A 88 8.03 -4.39 16.57
N ALA A 89 9.18 -5.05 16.72
CA ALA A 89 9.25 -6.52 16.77
C ALA A 89 8.47 -7.11 17.96
N LEU A 90 8.41 -6.41 19.10
CA LEU A 90 7.57 -6.79 20.23
C LEU A 90 6.08 -6.74 19.88
N ILE A 91 5.64 -5.66 19.20
CA ILE A 91 4.25 -5.55 18.72
C ILE A 91 3.94 -6.66 17.72
N GLN A 92 4.85 -6.91 16.76
CA GLN A 92 4.69 -7.98 15.78
C GLN A 92 4.51 -9.36 16.43
N LYS A 93 5.28 -9.65 17.48
CA LYS A 93 5.13 -10.90 18.25
C LYS A 93 3.70 -11.03 18.81
N ASP A 94 3.16 -9.97 19.37
CA ASP A 94 1.80 -9.98 19.96
C ASP A 94 0.73 -10.14 18.86
N VAL A 95 0.90 -9.49 17.71
CA VAL A 95 0.03 -9.67 16.53
C VAL A 95 0.05 -11.12 16.05
N VAL A 96 1.23 -11.73 15.93
CA VAL A 96 1.35 -13.14 15.53
C VAL A 96 0.68 -14.06 16.54
N PHE A 97 0.82 -13.79 17.83
CA PHE A 97 0.13 -14.56 18.88
C PHE A 97 -1.40 -14.43 18.79
N GLY A 98 -1.90 -13.22 18.51
CA GLY A 98 -3.32 -12.98 18.26
C GLY A 98 -3.83 -13.73 17.03
N LEU A 99 -3.09 -13.71 15.91
CA LEU A 99 -3.43 -14.46 14.71
C LEU A 99 -3.45 -15.98 14.96
N GLN A 100 -2.50 -16.49 15.75
CA GLN A 100 -2.48 -17.90 16.14
C GLN A 100 -3.71 -18.29 16.96
N GLN A 101 -4.13 -17.45 17.91
CA GLN A 101 -5.34 -17.69 18.69
C GLN A 101 -6.59 -17.62 17.81
N GLY A 102 -6.72 -16.59 16.96
CA GLY A 102 -7.83 -16.48 16.01
C GLY A 102 -7.91 -17.69 15.08
N THR A 103 -6.78 -18.17 14.59
CA THR A 103 -6.71 -19.39 13.76
C THR A 103 -7.17 -20.63 14.53
N LYS A 104 -6.84 -20.76 15.82
CA LYS A 104 -7.32 -21.87 16.66
C LYS A 104 -8.84 -21.82 16.83
N VAL A 105 -9.38 -20.65 17.18
CA VAL A 105 -10.83 -20.45 17.33
C VAL A 105 -11.56 -20.72 16.02
N LEU A 106 -11.03 -20.25 14.88
CA LEU A 106 -11.61 -20.56 13.57
C LEU A 106 -11.61 -22.06 13.28
N LYS A 107 -10.54 -22.78 13.63
CA LYS A 107 -10.49 -24.25 13.47
C LYS A 107 -11.52 -24.95 14.36
N GLU A 108 -11.72 -24.48 15.58
CA GLU A 108 -12.76 -25.00 16.49
C GLU A 108 -14.16 -24.76 15.91
N ILE A 109 -14.46 -23.54 15.45
CA ILE A 109 -15.72 -23.19 14.78
C ILE A 109 -15.94 -24.05 13.53
N HIS A 110 -14.91 -24.25 12.70
CA HIS A 110 -15.01 -25.12 11.53
C HIS A 110 -15.25 -26.59 11.91
N ALA A 111 -14.67 -27.07 13.01
CA ALA A 111 -14.94 -28.41 13.51
C ALA A 111 -16.38 -28.55 14.05
N GLU A 112 -16.90 -27.54 14.77
CA GLU A 112 -18.27 -27.50 15.27
C GLU A 112 -19.32 -27.40 14.14
N MET A 113 -19.02 -26.68 13.06
CA MET A 113 -19.86 -26.63 11.85
C MET A 113 -19.79 -27.91 11.01
N GLY A 114 -19.08 -28.94 11.48
CA GLY A 114 -18.99 -30.26 10.84
C GLY A 114 -17.91 -30.39 9.77
N GLY A 115 -16.96 -29.46 9.72
CA GLY A 115 -15.78 -29.54 8.87
C GLY A 115 -16.09 -29.58 7.37
N ILE A 116 -15.18 -30.19 6.61
CA ILE A 116 -15.36 -30.39 5.16
C ILE A 116 -16.47 -31.42 4.90
N GLU A 117 -16.61 -32.43 5.76
CA GLU A 117 -17.61 -33.50 5.59
C GLU A 117 -19.05 -32.97 5.63
N ASN A 118 -19.37 -32.02 6.52
CA ASN A 118 -20.71 -31.44 6.58
C ASN A 118 -20.96 -30.49 5.41
N VAL A 119 -19.93 -29.79 4.90
CA VAL A 119 -20.04 -28.99 3.67
C VAL A 119 -20.25 -29.88 2.45
N GLU A 120 -19.51 -30.99 2.33
CA GLU A 120 -19.70 -31.99 1.26
C GLU A 120 -21.08 -32.65 1.34
N LYS A 121 -21.54 -32.99 2.54
CA LYS A 121 -22.89 -33.52 2.76
C LYS A 121 -23.97 -32.51 2.38
N LEU A 122 -23.83 -31.25 2.78
CA LEU A 122 -24.79 -30.19 2.42
C LEU A 122 -24.83 -29.96 0.90
N MET A 123 -23.67 -29.99 0.23
CA MET A 123 -23.61 -29.89 -1.24
C MET A 123 -24.26 -31.10 -1.93
N GLY A 124 -24.05 -32.31 -1.39
CA GLY A 124 -24.72 -33.54 -1.85
C GLY A 124 -26.23 -33.47 -1.70
N GLU A 125 -26.72 -33.09 -0.52
CA GLU A 125 -28.16 -32.93 -0.23
C GLU A 125 -28.78 -31.83 -1.10
N THR A 126 -28.06 -30.74 -1.37
CA THR A 126 -28.54 -29.67 -2.26
C THR A 126 -28.61 -30.13 -3.72
N ALA A 127 -27.60 -30.87 -4.20
CA ALA A 127 -27.60 -31.42 -5.55
C ALA A 127 -28.72 -32.46 -5.74
N GLU A 128 -28.94 -33.31 -4.74
CA GLU A 128 -30.03 -34.29 -4.74
C GLU A 128 -31.41 -33.61 -4.67
N ALA A 129 -31.56 -32.54 -3.88
CA ALA A 129 -32.79 -31.74 -3.85
C ALA A 129 -33.08 -31.04 -5.19
N ILE A 130 -32.05 -30.55 -5.89
CA ILE A 130 -32.19 -29.97 -7.24
C ILE A 130 -32.59 -31.05 -8.25
N ALA A 131 -31.96 -32.22 -8.20
CA ALA A 131 -32.30 -33.34 -9.07
C ALA A 131 -33.72 -33.85 -8.82
N TYR A 132 -34.14 -33.96 -7.55
CA TYR A 132 -35.51 -34.30 -7.18
C TYR A 132 -36.49 -33.23 -7.63
N GLN A 133 -36.16 -31.94 -7.48
CA GLN A 133 -37.00 -30.86 -7.98
C GLN A 133 -37.14 -30.92 -9.51
N GLN A 134 -36.07 -31.25 -10.24
CA GLN A 134 -36.11 -31.46 -11.68
C GLN A 134 -36.97 -32.67 -12.04
N GLU A 135 -36.80 -33.80 -11.37
CA GLU A 135 -37.62 -35.00 -11.58
C GLU A 135 -39.10 -34.74 -11.26
N VAL A 136 -39.40 -34.01 -10.18
CA VAL A 136 -40.74 -33.54 -9.84
C VAL A 136 -41.25 -32.55 -10.88
N SER A 137 -40.42 -31.66 -11.40
CA SER A 137 -40.79 -30.73 -12.48
C SER A 137 -41.01 -31.46 -13.81
N ASP A 138 -40.31 -32.55 -14.07
CA ASP A 138 -40.50 -33.40 -15.25
C ASP A 138 -41.75 -34.30 -15.10
N MET A 139 -42.06 -34.72 -13.87
CA MET A 139 -43.28 -35.48 -13.56
C MET A 139 -44.53 -34.61 -13.50
N LEU A 140 -44.47 -33.42 -12.89
CA LEU A 140 -45.58 -32.45 -12.87
C LEU A 140 -45.69 -31.69 -14.20
N GLY A 141 -44.55 -31.39 -14.83
CA GLY A 141 -44.43 -30.92 -16.20
C GLY A 141 -44.62 -32.08 -17.18
N GLY A 142 -45.73 -32.81 -17.00
CA GLY A 142 -46.24 -33.64 -18.06
C GLY A 142 -46.41 -32.77 -19.30
N ARG A 143 -45.50 -32.98 -20.28
CA ARG A 143 -45.54 -32.49 -21.66
C ARG A 143 -46.40 -31.23 -21.83
N ILE A 144 -45.76 -30.07 -21.81
CA ILE A 144 -46.22 -28.99 -22.69
C ILE A 144 -46.38 -29.66 -24.05
N SER A 145 -47.62 -29.74 -24.57
CA SER A 145 -47.84 -30.31 -25.89
C SER A 145 -47.01 -29.49 -26.87
N ASN A 146 -46.49 -30.07 -27.96
CA ASN A 146 -45.83 -29.26 -29.00
C ASN A 146 -46.73 -28.08 -29.46
N GLN A 147 -48.04 -28.21 -29.27
CA GLN A 147 -49.05 -27.20 -29.52
C GLN A 147 -49.06 -26.07 -28.47
N ASP A 148 -48.88 -26.40 -27.19
CA ASP A 148 -48.76 -25.42 -26.11
C ASP A 148 -47.39 -24.72 -26.16
N GLU A 149 -46.34 -25.43 -26.62
CA GLU A 149 -45.00 -24.87 -26.88
C GLU A 149 -45.06 -23.86 -28.04
N GLN A 150 -45.82 -24.17 -29.08
CA GLN A 150 -46.10 -23.25 -30.19
C GLN A 150 -46.92 -22.03 -29.76
N GLU A 151 -47.95 -22.21 -28.91
CA GLU A 151 -48.72 -21.07 -28.38
C GLU A 151 -47.85 -20.13 -27.52
N VAL A 152 -46.92 -20.69 -26.74
CA VAL A 152 -45.96 -19.91 -25.94
C VAL A 152 -44.91 -19.23 -26.82
N GLU A 153 -44.41 -19.90 -27.86
CA GLU A 153 -43.51 -19.29 -28.86
C GLU A 153 -44.21 -18.16 -29.63
N ASP A 154 -45.47 -18.34 -30.02
CA ASP A 154 -46.28 -17.32 -30.69
C ASP A 154 -46.56 -16.11 -29.76
N GLU A 155 -46.85 -16.33 -28.46
CA GLU A 155 -46.97 -15.25 -27.48
C GLU A 155 -45.64 -14.52 -27.24
N LEU A 156 -44.52 -15.25 -27.25
CA LEU A 156 -43.19 -14.66 -27.15
C LEU A 156 -42.87 -13.80 -28.39
N GLU A 157 -43.11 -14.30 -29.59
CA GLU A 157 -42.95 -13.54 -30.84
C GLU A 157 -43.89 -12.32 -30.88
N ALA A 158 -45.11 -12.43 -30.34
CA ALA A 158 -46.04 -11.31 -30.24
C ALA A 158 -45.53 -10.23 -29.25
N LEU A 159 -44.98 -10.62 -28.10
CA LEU A 159 -44.35 -9.69 -27.14
C LEU A 159 -43.08 -9.06 -27.71
N GLU A 160 -42.25 -9.83 -28.41
CA GLU A 160 -41.08 -9.32 -29.11
C GLU A 160 -41.50 -8.38 -30.25
N ALA A 161 -42.57 -8.66 -30.99
CA ALA A 161 -43.14 -7.76 -32.00
C ALA A 161 -43.87 -6.55 -31.40
N GLU A 162 -44.33 -6.60 -30.15
CA GLU A 162 -44.85 -5.43 -29.44
C GLU A 162 -43.71 -4.53 -28.96
N LEU A 163 -42.59 -5.13 -28.55
CA LEU A 163 -41.34 -4.44 -28.18
C LEU A 163 -40.54 -3.94 -29.40
N THR A 164 -40.66 -4.61 -30.56
CA THR A 164 -39.83 -4.40 -31.77
C THR A 164 -40.64 -4.07 -33.04
N GLY A 165 -41.97 -3.99 -32.94
CA GLY A 165 -42.88 -3.55 -34.00
C GLY A 165 -42.71 -2.06 -34.31
N PRO A 166 -43.10 -1.61 -35.51
CA PRO A 166 -42.40 -0.60 -36.28
C PRO A 166 -42.22 0.68 -35.46
N ALA A 167 -40.99 0.93 -35.04
CA ALA A 167 -40.50 2.28 -34.91
C ALA A 167 -40.65 2.93 -36.29
N LYS A 168 -41.80 3.55 -36.52
CA LYS A 168 -41.99 4.70 -37.38
C LYS A 168 -41.03 5.75 -36.83
N LEU A 169 -39.74 5.62 -37.14
CA LEU A 169 -38.79 6.69 -36.89
C LEU A 169 -39.37 7.91 -37.61
N PRO A 170 -39.70 9.00 -36.89
CA PRO A 170 -40.26 10.17 -37.54
C PRO A 170 -39.26 10.64 -38.59
N SER A 171 -39.73 10.82 -39.83
CA SER A 171 -38.98 11.56 -40.84
C SER A 171 -38.73 12.96 -40.28
N VAL A 172 -37.52 13.18 -39.76
CA VAL A 172 -37.12 14.48 -39.24
C VAL A 172 -36.96 15.41 -40.44
N PRO A 173 -37.59 16.60 -40.44
CA PRO A 173 -37.64 17.48 -41.60
C PRO A 173 -36.26 17.84 -42.15
N VAL A 174 -36.09 17.73 -43.47
CA VAL A 174 -34.96 18.29 -44.21
C VAL A 174 -35.10 19.80 -44.21
N ALA A 175 -34.44 20.49 -43.27
CA ALA A 175 -34.32 21.93 -43.25
C ALA A 175 -32.83 22.33 -43.11
N ASN A 176 -32.32 22.95 -44.17
CA ASN A 176 -30.95 23.46 -44.32
C ASN A 176 -30.50 24.37 -43.18
N LEU A 177 -29.31 24.13 -42.63
CA LEU A 177 -28.55 25.01 -41.72
C LEU A 177 -27.03 24.83 -41.98
N PRO A 178 -26.19 25.85 -41.69
CA PRO A 178 -25.21 26.41 -42.63
C PRO A 178 -23.83 25.75 -42.65
N GLU A 179 -23.11 25.90 -43.77
CA GLU A 179 -21.70 25.53 -43.92
C GLU A 179 -20.82 26.24 -42.87
N VAL A 180 -20.15 25.45 -42.02
CA VAL A 180 -19.08 25.95 -41.14
C VAL A 180 -17.77 25.29 -41.55
N GLN A 181 -16.80 26.16 -41.80
CA GLN A 181 -15.55 26.00 -42.52
C GLN A 181 -14.61 24.94 -41.91
N LYS A 182 -14.07 24.09 -42.78
CA LYS A 182 -13.00 23.14 -42.46
C LYS A 182 -11.67 23.92 -42.43
N ASN A 183 -11.24 24.32 -41.23
CA ASN A 183 -9.95 25.00 -41.06
C ASN A 183 -8.78 24.05 -41.38
N GLN A 184 -7.93 24.55 -42.25
CA GLN A 184 -6.75 23.92 -42.83
C GLN A 184 -5.55 24.06 -41.87
N GLU A 185 -5.25 23.04 -41.05
CA GLU A 185 -3.98 23.07 -40.27
C GLU A 185 -3.23 21.73 -40.24
N VAL A 186 -3.76 20.65 -40.82
CA VAL A 186 -3.09 19.33 -40.75
C VAL A 186 -2.09 19.08 -41.90
N GLU A 187 -2.12 19.87 -42.98
CA GLU A 187 -1.22 19.66 -44.14
C GLU A 187 0.14 20.36 -44.02
N ALA A 188 0.31 21.35 -43.14
CA ALA A 188 1.56 22.11 -43.02
C ALA A 188 2.71 21.34 -42.32
N GLN A 189 2.44 20.19 -41.71
CA GLN A 189 3.46 19.39 -41.03
C GLN A 189 4.04 18.26 -41.90
N ALA A 190 3.41 17.91 -43.03
CA ALA A 190 3.88 16.84 -43.90
C ALA A 190 4.93 17.30 -44.94
N GLU A 191 4.94 18.58 -45.34
CA GLU A 191 5.90 19.10 -46.34
C GLU A 191 7.27 19.49 -45.79
N ARG A 192 7.41 19.77 -44.47
CA ARG A 192 8.70 20.13 -43.86
C ARG A 192 9.68 18.96 -43.71
N ALA A 193 9.26 17.73 -44.00
CA ALA A 193 10.09 16.53 -43.90
C ALA A 193 10.79 16.11 -45.20
N LYS A 194 10.64 16.85 -46.32
CA LYS A 194 11.13 16.40 -47.65
C LYS A 194 12.08 17.34 -48.43
N GLN A 195 12.62 18.40 -47.84
CA GLN A 195 13.67 19.18 -48.53
C GLN A 195 14.96 19.26 -47.70
N PRO A 196 15.98 18.44 -48.03
CA PRO A 196 17.33 18.65 -47.54
C PRO A 196 18.01 19.80 -48.29
N ALA A 197 18.92 20.44 -47.57
CA ALA A 197 19.86 21.47 -47.98
C ALA A 197 20.25 21.51 -49.48
N MET A 198 20.07 22.67 -50.12
CA MET A 198 21.07 23.28 -51.00
C MET A 198 20.83 24.79 -51.10
N LEU A 199 21.62 25.54 -50.34
CA LEU A 199 21.90 26.97 -50.54
C LEU A 199 23.42 27.10 -50.44
N ALA A 200 24.11 27.13 -51.58
CA ALA A 200 25.47 27.62 -51.72
C ALA A 200 25.91 27.64 -53.20
N ALA A 201 25.73 28.79 -53.85
CA ALA A 201 26.68 29.44 -54.77
C ALA A 201 26.00 30.65 -55.44
#